data_AF-A0A0K9PWM0-F1
#
_entry.id   AF-A0A0K9PWM0-F1
#
_cell.length_a   1.000
_cell.length_b   1.000
_cell.length_c   1.000
_cell.angle_alpha   90.00
_cell.angle_beta   90.00
_cell.angle_gamma   90.00
#
_symmetry.space_group_name_H-M   'P 1'
#
loop_
_entity.id
_entity.type
_entity.pdbx_description
1 polymer ?
#
loop_
_entity_poly.entity_id
_entity_poly.type
_entity_poly.pdbx_seq_one_letter_code
_entity_poly.pdbx_strand_id
1 'polypeptide(L)'
;MGAGRTISQEAFEEVVKENIDDLDMDPDEALQDAIETLTLQGVDLSGIVKCIPGVTSASDNPVIRLLEDLKISDTGSMDDDGKAVLLDQLLVLCSCDSKKSSEFTSVAVRNGGIAILCSLCSGLHGRGSEKSLVLALCNLHTLLKDIQSTEDFRNCDGPKIIVDVLKESSHDIKQLDSGFSVVAAAATGNEVVKELFMDLKIDEFILETMKGPLKGHIQSLYDAVRVLLTPDDNRVLVSQVFGYSRRFFKIGVANVLVDAIHDNLRSNCLVSICIALRAVSVNDEICRSISEYGGIDATLICIDDSGEIGNKAMAKACCSLLSKLAGSDSNKNAIVQKGGLDRLIKLSSRFSDDPSVLQEIMSIICTLSLRSPENAARAVEAGVGDMAILAMQKFTSAYQMQKQCCLMIRNLVVRNVENRSILLGLGIEKLIRRAKSSHESCNDAASAALRDFGFDDYK
;
A
#
# COMPACT_ATOMS: atom_id res chain seq x y z
N MET A 1 10.61 7.59 16.96
CA MET A 1 11.67 8.63 16.97
C MET A 1 10.98 9.92 17.38
N GLY A 2 11.51 10.62 18.38
CA GLY A 2 10.89 11.85 18.87
C GLY A 2 10.87 12.90 17.76
N ALA A 3 9.83 13.72 17.70
CA ALA A 3 9.77 14.87 16.81
C ALA A 3 11.02 15.73 17.06
N GLY A 4 11.86 15.92 16.03
CA GLY A 4 13.01 16.82 16.10
C GLY A 4 12.55 18.22 16.45
N ARG A 5 13.41 19.03 17.07
CA ARG A 5 13.12 20.44 17.29
C ARG A 5 12.96 21.11 15.92
N THR A 6 11.95 21.96 15.74
CA THR A 6 11.76 22.71 14.49
C THR A 6 12.20 24.17 14.68
N ILE A 7 12.58 24.85 13.58
CA ILE A 7 12.98 26.25 13.54
C ILE A 7 12.20 26.96 12.42
N SER A 8 11.79 28.23 12.55
CA SER A 8 11.12 28.96 11.45
C SER A 8 12.12 29.39 10.35
N GLN A 9 11.62 29.80 9.18
CA GLN A 9 12.48 30.34 8.13
C GLN A 9 13.16 31.63 8.60
N GLU A 10 12.43 32.53 9.28
CA GLU A 10 13.02 33.78 9.80
C GLU A 10 14.09 33.50 10.85
N ALA A 11 13.84 32.56 11.76
CA ALA A 11 14.81 32.20 12.81
C ALA A 11 16.06 31.53 12.21
N PHE A 12 15.93 30.74 11.15
CA PHE A 12 17.09 30.20 10.44
C PHE A 12 17.92 31.32 9.79
N GLU A 13 17.26 32.25 9.11
CA GLU A 13 17.91 33.40 8.48
C GLU A 13 18.57 34.32 9.51
N GLU A 14 17.96 34.49 10.69
CA GLU A 14 18.53 35.24 11.81
C GLU A 14 19.82 34.59 12.30
N VAL A 15 19.87 33.26 12.48
CA VAL A 15 21.10 32.54 12.85
C VAL A 15 22.20 32.71 11.81
N VAL A 16 21.88 32.61 10.51
CA VAL A 16 22.88 32.84 9.44
C VAL A 16 23.38 34.28 9.48
N LYS A 17 22.48 35.25 9.72
CA LYS A 17 22.84 36.65 9.80
C LYS A 17 23.71 36.95 11.02
N GLU A 18 23.41 36.40 12.19
CA GLU A 18 24.25 36.51 13.39
C GLU A 18 25.65 35.95 13.13
N ASN A 19 25.75 34.80 12.46
CA ASN A 19 27.05 34.25 12.06
C ASN A 19 27.85 35.19 11.14
N ILE A 20 27.18 35.93 10.24
CA ILE A 20 27.85 36.92 9.38
C ILE A 20 28.25 38.16 10.18
N ASP A 21 27.30 38.77 10.90
CA ASP A 21 27.44 40.09 11.50
C ASP A 21 28.25 40.06 12.83
N ASP A 22 28.05 39.03 13.67
CA ASP A 22 28.64 38.96 15.01
C ASP A 22 29.95 38.16 15.04
N LEU A 23 30.11 37.18 14.13
CA LEU A 23 31.30 36.33 14.03
C LEU A 23 32.23 36.71 12.87
N ASP A 24 31.89 37.74 12.08
CA ASP A 24 32.63 38.20 10.89
C ASP A 24 32.94 37.04 9.90
N MET A 25 32.04 36.07 9.78
CA MET A 25 32.22 34.90 8.91
C MET A 25 31.93 35.26 7.44
N ASP A 26 32.60 34.57 6.51
CA ASP A 26 32.22 34.63 5.10
C ASP A 26 30.78 34.13 4.92
N PRO A 27 29.96 34.71 4.02
CA PRO A 27 28.55 34.35 3.92
C PRO A 27 28.28 32.87 3.58
N ASP A 28 29.13 32.23 2.76
CA ASP A 28 28.98 30.80 2.45
C ASP A 28 29.37 29.93 3.67
N GLU A 29 30.39 30.36 4.42
CA GLU A 29 30.83 29.72 5.67
C GLU A 29 29.77 29.85 6.77
N ALA A 30 29.18 31.03 6.93
CA ALA A 30 28.13 31.31 7.91
C ALA A 30 26.89 30.44 7.71
N LEU A 31 26.47 30.26 6.44
CA LEU A 31 25.37 29.38 6.09
C LEU A 31 25.68 27.92 6.43
N GLN A 32 26.88 27.46 6.08
CA GLN A 32 27.28 26.08 6.33
C GLN A 32 27.38 25.81 7.84
N ASP A 33 27.95 26.74 8.61
CA ASP A 33 28.03 26.65 10.06
C ASP A 33 26.64 26.62 10.72
N ALA A 34 25.72 27.49 10.29
CA ALA A 34 24.35 27.48 10.80
C ALA A 34 23.65 26.13 10.55
N ILE A 35 23.81 25.56 9.36
CA ILE A 35 23.29 24.23 9.02
C ILE A 35 23.91 23.16 9.93
N GLU A 36 25.23 23.17 10.10
CA GLU A 36 25.94 22.18 10.92
C GLU A 36 25.55 22.28 12.39
N THR A 37 25.56 23.49 12.95
CA THR A 37 25.21 23.77 14.35
C THR A 37 23.77 23.35 14.64
N LEU A 38 22.80 23.76 13.82
CA LEU A 38 21.39 23.39 14.03
C LEU A 38 21.18 21.88 13.86
N THR A 39 21.87 21.25 12.90
CA THR A 39 21.82 19.80 12.72
C THR A 39 22.41 19.07 13.94
N LEU A 40 23.53 19.53 14.50
CA LEU A 40 24.15 18.99 15.71
C LEU A 40 23.25 19.15 16.94
N GLN A 41 22.46 20.21 16.99
CA GLN A 41 21.44 20.43 18.03
C GLN A 41 20.18 19.58 17.83
N GLY A 42 20.09 18.80 16.75
CA GLY A 42 18.94 17.95 16.42
C GLY A 42 17.73 18.74 15.92
N VAL A 43 17.95 19.91 15.31
CA VAL A 43 16.92 20.70 14.65
C VAL A 43 16.63 20.12 13.28
N ASP A 44 15.36 19.91 12.96
CA ASP A 44 14.92 19.48 11.64
C ASP A 44 14.86 20.69 10.68
N LEU A 45 15.78 20.69 9.71
CA LEU A 45 15.88 21.70 8.65
C LEU A 45 15.11 21.31 7.38
N SER A 46 14.33 20.23 7.41
CA SER A 46 13.51 19.82 6.27
C SER A 46 12.52 20.92 5.89
N GLY A 47 12.55 21.31 4.61
CA GLY A 47 11.71 22.38 4.06
C GLY A 47 12.17 23.81 4.33
N ILE A 48 13.27 24.02 5.07
CA ILE A 48 13.91 25.33 5.20
C ILE A 48 14.67 25.64 3.90
N VAL A 49 14.47 26.85 3.37
CA VAL A 49 15.25 27.32 2.22
C VAL A 49 16.58 27.83 2.73
N LYS A 50 17.65 27.18 2.26
CA LYS A 50 19.03 27.50 2.61
C LYS A 50 19.50 28.70 1.77
N CYS A 51 19.22 29.90 2.25
CA CYS A 51 19.60 31.17 1.64
C CYS A 51 20.56 31.94 2.55
N ILE A 52 21.26 32.90 1.94
CA ILE A 52 22.20 33.81 2.61
C ILE A 52 21.52 35.18 2.70
N PRO A 53 21.16 35.66 3.89
CA PRO A 53 20.50 36.95 4.07
C PRO A 53 21.24 38.08 3.35
N GLY A 54 20.53 38.85 2.51
CA GLY A 54 21.10 39.97 1.74
C GLY A 54 21.80 39.58 0.43
N VAL A 55 22.05 38.29 0.18
CA VAL A 55 22.66 37.79 -1.07
C VAL A 55 21.68 36.97 -1.89
N THR A 56 21.01 36.00 -1.25
CA THR A 56 19.94 35.19 -1.86
C THR A 56 18.70 35.26 -0.97
N SER A 57 17.52 35.18 -1.58
CA SER A 57 16.26 35.21 -0.85
C SER A 57 15.61 33.84 -0.81
N ALA A 58 14.87 33.55 0.26
CA ALA A 58 13.96 32.40 0.28
C ALA A 58 12.97 32.47 -0.90
N SER A 59 12.53 33.68 -1.25
CA SER A 59 11.68 33.95 -2.41
C SER A 59 12.34 33.64 -3.76
N ASP A 60 13.64 33.29 -3.82
CA ASP A 60 14.28 32.81 -5.04
C ASP A 60 14.02 31.32 -5.29
N ASN A 61 13.53 30.61 -4.27
CA ASN A 61 13.14 29.21 -4.43
C ASN A 61 11.94 29.10 -5.38
N PRO A 62 12.02 28.28 -6.44
CA PRO A 62 10.96 28.17 -7.43
C PRO A 62 9.63 27.67 -6.84
N VAL A 63 9.68 26.84 -5.79
CA VAL A 63 8.48 26.34 -5.11
C VAL A 63 7.79 27.46 -4.34
N ILE A 64 8.54 28.30 -3.61
CA ILE A 64 7.97 29.43 -2.86
C ILE A 64 7.28 30.40 -3.81
N ARG A 65 7.94 30.76 -4.91
CA ARG A 65 7.33 31.62 -5.95
C ARG A 65 6.03 31.04 -6.49
N LEU A 66 6.02 29.75 -6.84
CA LEU A 66 4.81 29.09 -7.33
C LEU A 66 3.68 29.07 -6.29
N LEU A 67 4.00 28.85 -5.02
CA LEU A 67 2.99 28.89 -3.95
C LEU A 67 2.42 30.30 -3.74
N GLU A 68 3.25 31.33 -3.82
CA GLU A 68 2.81 32.73 -3.76
C GLU A 68 1.91 33.08 -4.95
N ASP A 69 2.33 32.72 -6.16
CA ASP A 69 1.55 32.93 -7.40
C ASP A 69 0.21 32.18 -7.34
N LEU A 70 0.20 30.93 -6.87
CA LEU A 70 -1.02 30.14 -6.68
C LEU A 70 -1.95 30.78 -5.64
N LYS A 71 -1.41 31.25 -4.51
CA LYS A 71 -2.19 31.93 -3.46
C LYS A 71 -2.81 33.23 -3.97
N ILE A 72 -2.07 34.01 -4.76
CA ILE A 72 -2.60 35.21 -5.42
C ILE A 72 -3.69 34.82 -6.43
N SER A 73 -3.46 33.78 -7.23
CA SER A 73 -4.41 33.30 -8.23
C SER A 73 -5.75 32.83 -7.65
N ASP A 74 -5.76 32.33 -6.41
CA ASP A 74 -6.97 31.86 -5.74
C ASP A 74 -7.91 33.03 -5.39
N THR A 75 -7.32 34.17 -4.99
CA THR A 75 -8.07 35.41 -4.67
C THR A 75 -8.24 36.35 -5.86
N GLY A 76 -7.49 36.14 -6.93
CA GLY A 76 -7.42 37.01 -8.09
C GLY A 76 -8.38 36.63 -9.23
N SER A 77 -8.30 37.37 -10.34
CA SER A 77 -9.08 37.12 -11.55
C SER A 77 -8.38 36.18 -12.55
N MET A 78 -7.38 35.42 -12.11
CA MET A 78 -6.65 34.51 -12.99
C MET A 78 -7.60 33.42 -13.48
N ASP A 79 -7.55 33.16 -14.79
CA ASP A 79 -8.34 32.08 -15.39
C ASP A 79 -7.79 30.70 -15.01
N ASP A 80 -8.61 29.69 -15.27
CA ASP A 80 -8.29 28.32 -14.88
C ASP A 80 -7.08 27.77 -15.63
N ASP A 81 -6.85 28.20 -16.87
CA ASP A 81 -5.68 27.80 -17.66
C ASP A 81 -4.37 28.33 -17.06
N GLY A 82 -4.36 29.58 -16.59
CA GLY A 82 -3.23 30.14 -15.85
C GLY A 82 -2.93 29.34 -14.57
N LYS A 83 -3.97 28.98 -13.82
CA LYS A 83 -3.84 28.11 -12.63
C LYS A 83 -3.29 26.73 -12.99
N ALA A 84 -3.75 26.13 -14.10
CA ALA A 84 -3.26 24.84 -14.56
C ALA A 84 -1.76 24.88 -14.86
N VAL A 85 -1.25 25.97 -15.46
CA VAL A 85 0.19 26.11 -15.76
C VAL A 85 1.01 26.14 -14.46
N LEU A 86 0.58 26.90 -13.46
CA LEU A 86 1.28 26.98 -12.16
C LEU A 86 1.26 25.63 -11.42
N LEU A 87 0.11 24.94 -11.41
CA LEU A 87 -0.04 23.63 -10.78
C LEU A 87 0.79 22.54 -11.48
N ASP A 88 0.87 22.57 -12.81
CA ASP A 88 1.71 21.64 -13.59
C ASP A 88 3.19 21.84 -13.29
N GLN A 89 3.65 23.10 -13.23
CA GLN A 89 5.03 23.43 -12.85
C GLN A 89 5.37 22.94 -11.43
N LEU A 90 4.47 23.16 -10.47
CA LEU A 90 4.65 22.67 -9.11
C LEU A 90 4.73 21.13 -9.07
N LEU A 91 3.83 20.46 -9.80
CA LEU A 91 3.80 19.01 -9.88
C LEU A 91 5.11 18.45 -10.44
N VAL A 92 5.63 19.04 -11.52
CA VAL A 92 6.91 18.64 -12.14
C VAL A 92 8.08 18.77 -11.16
N LEU A 93 8.11 19.82 -10.33
CA LEU A 93 9.17 20.01 -9.34
C LEU A 93 9.12 18.98 -8.20
N CYS A 94 7.92 18.57 -7.78
CA CYS A 94 7.71 17.72 -6.59
C CYS A 94 7.51 16.23 -6.88
N SER A 95 7.28 15.83 -8.14
CA SER A 95 6.93 14.44 -8.51
C SER A 95 8.12 13.56 -8.92
N CYS A 96 9.31 14.12 -9.19
CA CYS A 96 10.44 13.31 -9.61
C CYS A 96 11.05 12.48 -8.45
N ASP A 97 11.51 11.26 -8.75
CA ASP A 97 12.27 10.42 -7.80
C ASP A 97 13.73 10.90 -7.67
N SER A 98 13.91 12.11 -7.15
CA SER A 98 15.22 12.71 -6.89
C SER A 98 15.28 13.33 -5.50
N LYS A 99 16.48 13.38 -4.91
CA LYS A 99 16.71 14.06 -3.64
C LYS A 99 16.21 15.51 -3.65
N LYS A 100 16.42 16.20 -4.78
CA LYS A 100 15.98 17.59 -4.98
C LYS A 100 14.46 17.76 -4.96
N SER A 101 13.74 16.82 -5.56
CA SER A 101 12.27 16.81 -5.53
C SER A 101 11.70 16.53 -4.12
N SER A 102 12.37 15.67 -3.34
CA SER A 102 12.04 15.48 -1.94
C SER A 102 12.23 16.77 -1.14
N GLU A 103 13.33 17.50 -1.36
CA GLU A 103 13.58 18.81 -0.74
C GLU A 103 12.48 19.82 -1.14
N PHE A 104 12.11 19.89 -2.41
CA PHE A 104 11.02 20.74 -2.89
C PHE A 104 9.65 20.38 -2.29
N THR A 105 9.37 19.09 -2.11
CA THR A 105 8.15 18.64 -1.42
C THR A 105 8.14 19.14 0.03
N SER A 106 9.25 18.99 0.76
CA SER A 106 9.35 19.48 2.14
C SER A 106 9.21 21.00 2.23
N VAL A 107 9.80 21.74 1.28
CA VAL A 107 9.62 23.20 1.17
C VAL A 107 8.16 23.53 0.93
N ALA A 108 7.48 22.85 0.01
CA ALA A 108 6.08 23.10 -0.30
C ALA A 108 5.16 22.88 0.91
N VAL A 109 5.29 21.74 1.60
CA VAL A 109 4.49 21.39 2.78
C VAL A 109 4.70 22.43 3.88
N ARG A 110 5.97 22.71 4.21
CA ARG A 110 6.33 23.63 5.29
C ARG A 110 5.83 25.05 5.06
N ASN A 111 5.75 25.49 3.81
CA ASN A 111 5.31 26.83 3.43
C ASN A 111 3.81 26.87 3.07
N GLY A 112 3.00 25.98 3.64
CA GLY A 112 1.53 26.03 3.56
C GLY A 112 0.95 25.53 2.24
N GLY A 113 1.73 24.82 1.42
CA GLY A 113 1.29 24.29 0.12
C GLY A 113 0.05 23.42 0.22
N ILE A 114 -0.09 22.61 1.28
CA ILE A 114 -1.29 21.80 1.52
C ILE A 114 -2.54 22.67 1.66
N ALA A 115 -2.49 23.69 2.51
CA ALA A 115 -3.64 24.58 2.73
C ALA A 115 -4.02 25.38 1.48
N ILE A 116 -3.02 25.86 0.72
CA ILE A 116 -3.23 26.56 -0.55
C ILE A 116 -3.94 25.63 -1.55
N LEU A 117 -3.46 24.40 -1.71
CA LEU A 117 -4.04 23.44 -2.63
C LEU A 117 -5.45 22.99 -2.21
N CYS A 118 -5.71 22.82 -0.92
CA CYS A 118 -7.07 22.56 -0.41
C CYS A 118 -8.04 23.71 -0.73
N SER A 119 -7.62 24.96 -0.53
CA SER A 119 -8.41 26.14 -0.90
C SER A 119 -8.72 26.16 -2.40
N LEU A 120 -7.71 25.92 -3.23
CA LEU A 120 -7.86 25.84 -4.69
C LEU A 120 -8.82 24.71 -5.11
N CYS A 121 -8.70 23.51 -4.52
CA CYS A 121 -9.64 22.41 -4.79
C CYS A 121 -11.08 22.83 -4.46
N SER A 122 -11.30 23.49 -3.32
CA SER A 122 -12.62 23.99 -2.94
C SER A 122 -13.15 25.07 -3.89
N GLY A 123 -12.29 25.95 -4.42
CA GLY A 123 -12.68 27.04 -5.32
C GLY A 123 -12.90 26.60 -6.77
N LEU A 124 -12.15 25.59 -7.24
CA LEU A 124 -12.24 25.01 -8.59
C LEU A 124 -13.40 24.02 -8.74
N HIS A 125 -13.82 23.42 -7.64
CA HIS A 125 -14.97 22.53 -7.58
C HIS A 125 -16.26 23.25 -8.05
N GLY A 126 -17.11 22.55 -8.82
CA GLY A 126 -18.35 23.08 -9.39
C GLY A 126 -18.22 24.07 -10.57
N ARG A 127 -17.00 24.44 -10.99
CA ARG A 127 -16.78 25.44 -12.06
C ARG A 127 -16.51 24.88 -13.46
N GLY A 128 -16.50 23.55 -13.64
CA GLY A 128 -16.16 22.91 -14.92
C GLY A 128 -14.65 22.93 -15.25
N SER A 129 -13.81 23.22 -14.27
CA SER A 129 -12.35 23.34 -14.41
C SER A 129 -11.63 21.98 -14.30
N GLU A 130 -11.87 21.08 -15.25
CA GLU A 130 -11.45 19.69 -15.13
C GLU A 130 -9.92 19.54 -14.98
N LYS A 131 -9.14 20.26 -15.78
CA LYS A 131 -7.67 20.14 -15.80
C LYS A 131 -7.03 20.67 -14.52
N SER A 132 -7.42 21.87 -14.09
CA SER A 132 -6.82 22.53 -12.92
C SER A 132 -7.15 21.80 -11.63
N LEU A 133 -8.37 21.29 -11.51
CA LEU A 133 -8.77 20.47 -10.36
C LEU A 133 -7.96 19.17 -10.28
N VAL A 134 -7.81 18.45 -11.40
CA VAL A 134 -6.98 17.22 -11.45
C VAL A 134 -5.53 17.53 -11.05
N LEU A 135 -4.92 18.59 -11.57
CA LEU A 135 -3.56 18.98 -11.21
C LEU A 135 -3.42 19.37 -9.73
N ALA A 136 -4.41 20.06 -9.16
CA ALA A 136 -4.42 20.39 -7.74
C ALA A 136 -4.48 19.12 -6.86
N LEU A 137 -5.34 18.15 -7.23
CA LEU A 137 -5.44 16.85 -6.56
C LEU A 137 -4.14 16.04 -6.68
N CYS A 138 -3.50 16.02 -7.86
CA CYS A 138 -2.21 15.35 -8.06
C CYS A 138 -1.10 15.97 -7.21
N ASN A 139 -1.08 17.31 -7.07
CA ASN A 139 -0.15 18.00 -6.18
C ASN A 139 -0.42 17.62 -4.71
N LEU A 140 -1.68 17.63 -4.25
CA LEU A 140 -2.03 17.19 -2.90
C LEU A 140 -1.55 15.77 -2.62
N HIS A 141 -1.83 14.83 -3.52
CA HIS A 141 -1.35 13.46 -3.41
C HIS A 141 0.19 13.40 -3.28
N THR A 142 0.90 14.22 -4.06
CA THR A 142 2.38 14.28 -4.04
C THR A 142 2.94 14.87 -2.75
N LEU A 143 2.23 15.81 -2.12
CA LEU A 143 2.67 16.46 -0.88
C LEU A 143 2.30 15.67 0.38
N LEU A 144 1.28 14.80 0.33
CA LEU A 144 0.81 13.98 1.45
C LEU A 144 1.65 12.70 1.62
N LYS A 145 2.84 12.84 2.21
CA LYS A 145 3.81 11.73 2.36
C LYS A 145 4.11 11.36 3.81
N ASP A 146 3.80 12.22 4.76
CA ASP A 146 4.19 12.07 6.15
C ASP A 146 3.13 12.57 7.12
N ILE A 147 3.42 12.44 8.41
CA ILE A 147 2.45 12.82 9.43
C ILE A 147 2.20 14.33 9.47
N GLN A 148 3.21 15.15 9.21
CA GLN A 148 3.07 16.60 9.26
C GLN A 148 2.12 17.08 8.16
N SER A 149 2.35 16.65 6.92
CA SER A 149 1.51 16.97 5.77
C SER A 149 0.06 16.49 5.93
N THR A 150 -0.17 15.31 6.54
CA THR A 150 -1.54 14.82 6.79
C THR A 150 -2.25 15.55 7.94
N GLU A 151 -1.53 16.00 8.97
CA GLU A 151 -2.11 16.89 10.00
C GLU A 151 -2.39 18.30 9.44
N ASP A 152 -1.52 18.84 8.58
CA ASP A 152 -1.78 20.13 7.90
C ASP A 152 -3.03 20.03 7.01
N PHE A 153 -3.19 18.92 6.29
CA PHE A 153 -4.38 18.61 5.49
C PHE A 153 -5.65 18.50 6.35
N ARG A 154 -5.54 17.87 7.52
CA ARG A 154 -6.65 17.82 8.48
C ARG A 154 -7.00 19.21 9.01
N ASN A 155 -6.01 20.03 9.33
CA ASN A 155 -6.20 21.36 9.93
C ASN A 155 -6.89 22.35 8.99
N CYS A 156 -6.79 22.14 7.67
CA CYS A 156 -7.46 22.97 6.66
C CYS A 156 -8.75 22.33 6.11
N ASP A 157 -9.43 21.46 6.88
CA ASP A 157 -10.66 20.76 6.47
C ASP A 157 -10.52 19.91 5.19
N GLY A 158 -9.29 19.49 4.86
CA GLY A 158 -8.97 18.72 3.66
C GLY A 158 -9.86 17.50 3.44
N PRO A 159 -10.14 16.63 4.44
CA PRO A 159 -11.02 15.48 4.25
C PRO A 159 -12.42 15.85 3.74
N LYS A 160 -13.00 16.93 4.29
CA LYS A 160 -14.32 17.41 3.88
C LYS A 160 -14.28 17.95 2.45
N ILE A 161 -13.30 18.79 2.14
CA ILE A 161 -13.11 19.36 0.80
C ILE A 161 -13.00 18.25 -0.25
N ILE A 162 -12.20 17.21 0.01
CA ILE A 162 -12.02 16.11 -0.95
C ILE A 162 -13.28 15.26 -1.10
N VAL A 163 -14.03 15.02 -0.01
CA VAL A 163 -15.31 14.30 -0.11
C VAL A 163 -16.34 15.09 -0.93
N ASP A 164 -16.40 16.40 -0.75
CA ASP A 164 -17.27 17.28 -1.55
C ASP A 164 -16.84 17.24 -3.03
N VAL A 165 -15.53 17.40 -3.30
CA VAL A 165 -14.92 17.25 -4.63
C VAL A 165 -15.37 15.96 -5.32
N LEU A 166 -15.19 14.82 -4.65
CA LEU A 166 -15.55 13.52 -5.18
C LEU A 166 -17.04 13.40 -5.53
N LYS A 167 -17.94 13.94 -4.68
CA LYS A 167 -19.39 13.84 -4.87
C LYS A 167 -19.89 14.58 -6.10
N GLU A 168 -19.35 15.74 -6.44
CA GLU A 168 -19.76 16.42 -7.69
C GLU A 168 -19.02 15.87 -8.92
N SER A 169 -17.83 15.30 -8.76
CA SER A 169 -17.05 14.67 -9.83
C SER A 169 -17.54 13.26 -10.24
N SER A 170 -18.75 12.85 -9.86
CA SER A 170 -19.25 11.47 -9.94
C SER A 170 -19.24 10.80 -11.32
N HIS A 171 -19.02 11.57 -12.40
CA HIS A 171 -18.95 11.08 -13.78
C HIS A 171 -17.59 11.26 -14.46
N ASP A 172 -16.60 11.91 -13.83
CA ASP A 172 -15.25 12.10 -14.40
C ASP A 172 -14.24 11.16 -13.76
N ILE A 173 -13.78 10.18 -14.54
CA ILE A 173 -12.79 9.18 -14.12
C ILE A 173 -11.50 9.83 -13.61
N LYS A 174 -11.00 10.89 -14.25
CA LYS A 174 -9.70 11.50 -13.87
C LYS A 174 -9.81 12.23 -12.54
N GLN A 175 -10.93 12.93 -12.32
CA GLN A 175 -11.18 13.63 -11.06
C GLN A 175 -11.40 12.64 -9.92
N LEU A 176 -12.21 11.59 -10.16
CA LEU A 176 -12.39 10.53 -9.17
C LEU A 176 -11.07 9.83 -8.86
N ASP A 177 -10.28 9.49 -9.88
CA ASP A 177 -9.01 8.79 -9.68
C ASP A 177 -7.99 9.65 -8.91
N SER A 178 -7.90 10.93 -9.25
CA SER A 178 -7.02 11.85 -8.52
C SER A 178 -7.53 12.12 -7.10
N GLY A 179 -8.84 12.24 -6.91
CA GLY A 179 -9.46 12.47 -5.59
C GLY A 179 -9.29 11.27 -4.66
N PHE A 180 -9.54 10.05 -5.13
CA PHE A 180 -9.28 8.84 -4.34
C PHE A 180 -7.79 8.62 -4.07
N SER A 181 -6.90 9.06 -4.97
CA SER A 181 -5.45 9.08 -4.71
C SER A 181 -5.08 10.01 -3.55
N VAL A 182 -5.77 11.15 -3.40
CA VAL A 182 -5.63 12.02 -2.22
C VAL A 182 -6.19 11.35 -0.97
N VAL A 183 -7.36 10.70 -1.04
CA VAL A 183 -7.93 9.95 0.09
C VAL A 183 -6.95 8.89 0.58
N ALA A 184 -6.38 8.10 -0.33
CA ALA A 184 -5.41 7.06 0.00
C ALA A 184 -4.12 7.64 0.61
N ALA A 185 -3.58 8.72 0.05
CA ALA A 185 -2.37 9.36 0.58
C ALA A 185 -2.62 9.96 1.97
N ALA A 186 -3.70 10.73 2.14
CA ALA A 186 -4.04 11.38 3.41
C ALA A 186 -4.33 10.38 4.54
N ALA A 187 -4.95 9.24 4.22
CA ALA A 187 -5.30 8.21 5.17
C ALA A 187 -4.12 7.30 5.57
N THR A 188 -3.03 7.25 4.78
CA THR A 188 -1.92 6.33 5.04
C THR A 188 -1.21 6.70 6.35
N GLY A 189 -1.16 5.76 7.30
CA GLY A 189 -0.49 5.97 8.58
C GLY A 189 -1.14 6.99 9.51
N ASN A 190 -2.37 7.43 9.24
CA ASN A 190 -3.09 8.40 10.07
C ASN A 190 -4.54 7.96 10.36
N GLU A 191 -4.77 7.34 11.52
CA GLU A 191 -6.11 6.83 11.89
C GLU A 191 -7.13 7.95 12.14
N VAL A 192 -6.68 9.14 12.54
CA VAL A 192 -7.58 10.28 12.77
C VAL A 192 -8.16 10.77 11.44
N VAL A 193 -7.34 10.84 10.39
CA VAL A 193 -7.81 11.19 9.04
C VAL A 193 -8.73 10.11 8.47
N LYS A 194 -8.46 8.82 8.72
CA LYS A 194 -9.38 7.73 8.36
C LYS A 194 -10.75 7.91 9.02
N GLU A 195 -10.76 8.20 10.32
CA GLU A 195 -12.00 8.42 11.06
C GLU A 195 -12.83 9.56 10.45
N LEU A 196 -12.20 10.69 10.14
CA LEU A 196 -12.86 11.82 9.49
C LEU A 196 -13.49 11.43 8.14
N PHE A 197 -12.79 10.68 7.29
CA PHE A 197 -13.36 10.20 6.03
C PHE A 197 -14.55 9.25 6.26
N MET A 198 -14.48 8.38 7.26
CA MET A 198 -15.56 7.45 7.60
C MET A 198 -16.80 8.15 8.17
N ASP A 199 -16.61 9.24 8.91
CA ASP A 199 -17.68 10.11 9.41
C ASP A 199 -18.35 10.89 8.27
N LEU A 200 -17.56 11.33 7.28
CA LEU A 200 -18.02 11.97 6.05
C LEU A 200 -18.68 11.03 5.04
N LYS A 201 -18.85 9.74 5.40
CA LYS A 201 -19.53 8.71 4.59
C LYS A 201 -18.80 8.37 3.28
N ILE A 202 -17.47 8.38 3.28
CA ILE A 202 -16.69 7.98 2.09
C ILE A 202 -17.02 6.55 1.63
N ASP A 203 -17.34 5.65 2.56
CA ASP A 203 -17.66 4.26 2.29
C ASP A 203 -18.96 4.08 1.49
N GLU A 204 -19.97 4.90 1.77
CA GLU A 204 -21.21 4.95 1.02
C GLU A 204 -20.98 5.48 -0.40
N PHE A 205 -20.17 6.53 -0.54
CA PHE A 205 -19.81 7.09 -1.85
C PHE A 205 -18.95 6.14 -2.70
N ILE A 206 -18.01 5.43 -2.07
CA ILE A 206 -17.23 4.36 -2.72
C ILE A 206 -18.17 3.30 -3.29
N LEU A 207 -19.15 2.84 -2.50
CA LEU A 207 -20.12 1.84 -2.93
C LEU A 207 -20.95 2.34 -4.12
N GLU A 208 -21.41 3.59 -4.08
CA GLU A 208 -22.16 4.22 -5.17
C GLU A 208 -21.33 4.25 -6.46
N THR A 209 -20.08 4.71 -6.36
CA THR A 209 -19.15 4.77 -7.50
C THR A 209 -18.89 3.39 -8.09
N MET A 210 -18.72 2.36 -7.26
CA MET A 210 -18.53 0.97 -7.70
C MET A 210 -19.80 0.34 -8.30
N LYS A 211 -21.00 0.86 -8.01
CA LYS A 211 -22.25 0.42 -8.65
C LYS A 211 -22.54 1.17 -9.95
N GLY A 212 -21.90 2.32 -10.15
CA GLY A 212 -22.04 3.15 -11.33
C GLY A 212 -21.33 2.59 -12.58
N PRO A 213 -21.44 3.30 -13.72
CA PRO A 213 -20.84 2.88 -14.98
C PRO A 213 -19.30 2.90 -14.98
N LEU A 214 -18.68 3.52 -13.97
CA LEU A 214 -17.22 3.65 -13.85
C LEU A 214 -16.57 2.51 -13.05
N LYS A 215 -17.35 1.50 -12.66
CA LYS A 215 -16.89 0.30 -11.95
C LYS A 215 -15.73 -0.36 -12.69
N GLY A 216 -14.62 -0.63 -11.98
CA GLY A 216 -13.48 -1.35 -12.53
C GLY A 216 -12.48 -0.50 -13.32
N HIS A 217 -12.70 0.81 -13.39
CA HIS A 217 -11.86 1.76 -14.15
C HIS A 217 -11.07 2.75 -13.30
N ILE A 218 -11.36 2.85 -12.00
CA ILE A 218 -10.73 3.82 -11.08
C ILE A 218 -9.85 3.02 -10.10
N GLN A 219 -8.56 2.94 -10.37
CA GLN A 219 -7.65 2.09 -9.58
C GLN A 219 -7.49 2.63 -8.15
N SER A 220 -7.30 3.94 -8.03
CA SER A 220 -7.10 4.64 -6.76
C SER A 220 -8.26 4.47 -5.77
N LEU A 221 -9.50 4.26 -6.27
CA LEU A 221 -10.66 3.95 -5.43
C LEU A 221 -10.44 2.66 -4.65
N TYR A 222 -9.96 1.61 -5.31
CA TYR A 222 -9.65 0.33 -4.66
C TYR A 222 -8.44 0.45 -3.71
N ASP A 223 -7.47 1.29 -4.06
CA ASP A 223 -6.35 1.62 -3.17
C ASP A 223 -6.80 2.39 -1.91
N ALA A 224 -7.74 3.33 -2.04
CA ALA A 224 -8.36 4.01 -0.92
C ALA A 224 -9.09 3.03 0.01
N VAL A 225 -9.85 2.06 -0.55
CA VAL A 225 -10.46 0.97 0.24
C VAL A 225 -9.39 0.19 0.99
N ARG A 226 -8.29 -0.20 0.34
CA ARG A 226 -7.19 -0.90 1.05
C ARG A 226 -6.66 -0.06 2.21
N VAL A 227 -6.34 1.22 1.97
CA VAL A 227 -5.68 2.07 2.99
C VAL A 227 -6.62 2.35 4.17
N LEU A 228 -7.88 2.70 3.90
CA LEU A 228 -8.90 2.89 4.94
C LEU A 228 -9.10 1.64 5.79
N LEU A 229 -8.79 0.45 5.25
CA LEU A 229 -8.93 -0.85 5.90
C LEU A 229 -7.59 -1.49 6.32
N THR A 230 -6.50 -0.73 6.38
CA THR A 230 -5.19 -1.20 6.86
C THR A 230 -4.84 -0.52 8.18
N PRO A 231 -4.55 -1.23 9.28
CA PRO A 231 -4.11 -0.61 10.53
C PRO A 231 -2.60 -0.31 10.46
N ASP A 232 -2.23 0.87 9.93
CA ASP A 232 -0.85 1.27 9.63
C ASP A 232 -0.36 2.51 10.43
N ASP A 233 -1.14 3.01 11.39
CA ASP A 233 -0.71 4.06 12.31
C ASP A 233 -0.13 3.46 13.60
N ASN A 234 1.20 3.45 13.70
CA ASN A 234 1.91 2.90 14.86
C ASN A 234 1.81 3.78 16.12
N ARG A 235 1.18 4.96 16.04
CA ARG A 235 1.02 5.88 17.19
C ARG A 235 -0.23 5.56 18.01
N VAL A 236 -1.17 4.83 17.43
CA VAL A 236 -2.45 4.48 18.04
C VAL A 236 -2.40 3.03 18.54
N LEU A 237 -2.79 2.81 19.80
CA LEU A 237 -2.79 1.48 20.41
C LEU A 237 -3.88 0.55 19.85
N VAL A 238 -5.03 1.12 19.47
CA VAL A 238 -6.19 0.38 18.97
C VAL A 238 -6.78 1.10 17.77
N SER A 239 -6.64 0.50 16.59
CA SER A 239 -7.24 1.01 15.35
C SER A 239 -8.71 0.59 15.20
N GLN A 240 -9.53 1.47 14.61
CA GLN A 240 -10.94 1.21 14.29
C GLN A 240 -11.14 0.50 12.94
N VAL A 241 -10.06 0.21 12.22
CA VAL A 241 -10.07 -0.43 10.90
C VAL A 241 -10.89 -1.71 10.84
N PHE A 242 -10.85 -2.55 11.89
CA PHE A 242 -11.69 -3.76 11.93
C PHE A 242 -13.19 -3.43 11.94
N GLY A 243 -13.57 -2.35 12.64
CA GLY A 243 -14.93 -1.80 12.62
C GLY A 243 -15.30 -1.27 11.23
N TYR A 244 -14.37 -0.59 10.56
CA TYR A 244 -14.56 -0.11 9.18
C TYR A 244 -14.75 -1.28 8.21
N SER A 245 -13.92 -2.32 8.25
CA SER A 245 -14.08 -3.50 7.37
C SER A 245 -15.46 -4.15 7.53
N ARG A 246 -15.97 -4.24 8.77
CA ARG A 246 -17.35 -4.72 9.03
C ARG A 246 -18.41 -3.78 8.47
N ARG A 247 -18.20 -2.46 8.54
CA ARG A 247 -19.10 -1.47 7.95
C ARG A 247 -19.14 -1.58 6.43
N PHE A 248 -17.97 -1.64 5.78
CA PHE A 248 -17.82 -1.89 4.33
C PHE A 248 -18.53 -3.18 3.90
N PHE A 249 -18.38 -4.26 4.66
CA PHE A 249 -19.12 -5.50 4.42
C PHE A 249 -20.64 -5.31 4.54
N LYS A 250 -21.12 -4.69 5.63
CA LYS A 250 -22.56 -4.48 5.87
C LYS A 250 -23.25 -3.67 4.78
N ILE A 251 -22.58 -2.66 4.22
CA ILE A 251 -23.14 -1.85 3.12
C ILE A 251 -23.05 -2.56 1.76
N GLY A 252 -22.37 -3.70 1.68
CA GLY A 252 -22.32 -4.56 0.49
C GLY A 252 -21.10 -4.35 -0.42
N VAL A 253 -20.03 -3.67 0.03
CA VAL A 253 -18.83 -3.44 -0.79
C VAL A 253 -18.16 -4.77 -1.18
N ALA A 254 -18.15 -5.77 -0.30
CA ALA A 254 -17.56 -7.07 -0.59
C ALA A 254 -18.18 -7.73 -1.84
N ASN A 255 -19.51 -7.67 -1.98
CA ASN A 255 -20.23 -8.28 -3.10
C ASN A 255 -19.92 -7.55 -4.41
N VAL A 256 -19.93 -6.21 -4.36
CA VAL A 256 -19.61 -5.39 -5.54
C VAL A 256 -18.15 -5.59 -5.99
N LEU A 257 -17.22 -5.82 -5.05
CA LEU A 257 -15.84 -6.18 -5.37
C LEU A 257 -15.74 -7.56 -6.04
N VAL A 258 -16.51 -8.56 -5.60
CA VAL A 258 -16.58 -9.86 -6.28
C VAL A 258 -17.12 -9.71 -7.70
N ASP A 259 -18.20 -8.97 -7.88
CA ASP A 259 -18.73 -8.68 -9.22
C ASP A 259 -17.70 -7.93 -10.07
N ALA A 260 -16.93 -7.01 -9.48
CA ALA A 260 -15.88 -6.28 -10.20
C ALA A 260 -14.76 -7.22 -10.68
N ILE A 261 -14.40 -8.26 -9.92
CA ILE A 261 -13.46 -9.30 -10.37
C ILE A 261 -14.02 -10.03 -11.59
N HIS A 262 -15.30 -10.40 -11.57
CA HIS A 262 -15.96 -11.08 -12.69
C HIS A 262 -16.03 -10.24 -13.96
N ASP A 263 -16.42 -8.97 -13.83
CA ASP A 263 -16.63 -8.07 -14.98
C ASP A 263 -15.31 -7.59 -15.60
N ASN A 264 -14.21 -7.62 -14.85
CA ASN A 264 -12.96 -6.95 -15.20
C ASN A 264 -11.73 -7.88 -15.22
N LEU A 265 -11.88 -9.12 -15.68
CA LEU A 265 -10.79 -10.11 -15.73
C LEU A 265 -9.53 -9.65 -16.48
N ARG A 266 -9.63 -8.63 -17.34
CA ARG A 266 -8.52 -8.03 -18.09
C ARG A 266 -8.24 -6.55 -17.77
N SER A 267 -8.88 -5.99 -16.74
CA SER A 267 -8.63 -4.61 -16.33
C SER A 267 -7.31 -4.47 -15.59
N ASN A 268 -6.66 -3.32 -15.76
CA ASN A 268 -5.50 -2.94 -14.96
C ASN A 268 -5.83 -2.80 -13.47
N CYS A 269 -7.11 -2.59 -13.11
CA CYS A 269 -7.56 -2.45 -11.73
C CYS A 269 -7.66 -3.77 -10.97
N LEU A 270 -7.58 -4.93 -11.64
CA LEU A 270 -7.88 -6.23 -11.03
C LEU A 270 -6.97 -6.54 -9.83
N VAL A 271 -5.71 -6.14 -9.89
CA VAL A 271 -4.76 -6.26 -8.77
C VAL A 271 -5.28 -5.48 -7.56
N SER A 272 -5.64 -4.21 -7.73
CA SER A 272 -6.16 -3.36 -6.65
C SER A 272 -7.52 -3.86 -6.14
N ILE A 273 -8.39 -4.39 -7.01
CA ILE A 273 -9.67 -5.00 -6.61
C ILE A 273 -9.44 -6.22 -5.69
N CYS A 274 -8.55 -7.14 -6.08
CA CYS A 274 -8.22 -8.32 -5.26
C CYS A 274 -7.65 -7.92 -3.90
N ILE A 275 -6.82 -6.89 -3.88
CA ILE A 275 -6.21 -6.36 -2.66
C ILE A 275 -7.26 -5.68 -1.76
N ALA A 276 -8.19 -4.91 -2.33
CA ALA A 276 -9.31 -4.30 -1.61
C ALA A 276 -10.23 -5.37 -1.00
N LEU A 277 -10.59 -6.41 -1.78
CA LEU A 277 -11.42 -7.52 -1.27
C LEU A 277 -10.72 -8.27 -0.13
N ARG A 278 -9.40 -8.44 -0.22
CA ARG A 278 -8.59 -9.01 0.87
C ARG A 278 -8.67 -8.16 2.15
N ALA A 279 -8.66 -6.83 2.02
CA ALA A 279 -8.75 -5.90 3.15
C ALA A 279 -10.13 -5.90 3.83
N VAL A 280 -11.20 -6.17 3.08
CA VAL A 280 -12.56 -6.33 3.64
C VAL A 280 -12.73 -7.68 4.36
N SER A 281 -12.00 -8.72 3.93
CA SER A 281 -12.12 -10.12 4.39
C SER A 281 -11.55 -10.39 5.79
N VAL A 282 -11.98 -9.66 6.82
CA VAL A 282 -11.28 -9.64 8.13
C VAL A 282 -11.68 -10.75 9.12
N ASN A 283 -12.76 -11.49 8.87
CA ASN A 283 -13.22 -12.56 9.77
C ASN A 283 -13.88 -13.71 8.99
N ASP A 284 -14.15 -14.82 9.70
CA ASP A 284 -14.73 -16.05 9.15
C ASP A 284 -16.11 -15.83 8.49
N GLU A 285 -16.98 -15.00 9.09
CA GLU A 285 -18.31 -14.69 8.56
C GLU A 285 -18.23 -13.99 7.20
N ILE A 286 -17.39 -12.97 7.09
CA ILE A 286 -17.18 -12.21 5.86
C ILE A 286 -16.55 -13.11 4.79
N CYS A 287 -15.54 -13.91 5.15
CA CYS A 287 -14.91 -14.84 4.22
C CYS A 287 -15.93 -15.86 3.66
N ARG A 288 -16.81 -16.40 4.50
CA ARG A 288 -17.88 -17.32 4.05
C ARG A 288 -18.86 -16.63 3.11
N SER A 289 -19.32 -15.44 3.46
CA SER A 289 -20.22 -14.67 2.60
C SER A 289 -19.60 -14.40 1.24
N ILE A 290 -18.33 -13.95 1.17
CA ILE A 290 -17.62 -13.74 -0.11
C ILE A 290 -17.58 -15.04 -0.94
N SER A 291 -17.37 -16.19 -0.31
CA SER A 291 -17.42 -17.49 -0.98
C SER A 291 -18.82 -17.82 -1.52
N GLU A 292 -19.88 -17.54 -0.76
CA GLU A 292 -21.28 -17.74 -1.18
C GLU A 292 -21.65 -16.87 -2.38
N TYR A 293 -21.06 -15.68 -2.49
CA TYR A 293 -21.19 -14.79 -3.65
C TYR A 293 -20.27 -15.15 -4.83
N GLY A 294 -19.56 -16.29 -4.80
CA GLY A 294 -18.73 -16.76 -5.92
C GLY A 294 -17.30 -16.23 -5.93
N GLY A 295 -16.85 -15.53 -4.88
CA GLY A 295 -15.52 -14.93 -4.82
C GLY A 295 -14.37 -15.93 -4.96
N ILE A 296 -14.55 -17.19 -4.54
CA ILE A 296 -13.56 -18.26 -4.75
C ILE A 296 -13.43 -18.58 -6.25
N ASP A 297 -14.54 -18.78 -6.96
CA ASP A 297 -14.51 -19.12 -8.39
C ASP A 297 -13.88 -17.98 -9.19
N ALA A 298 -14.30 -16.74 -8.90
CA ALA A 298 -13.73 -15.53 -9.51
C ALA A 298 -12.21 -15.46 -9.35
N THR A 299 -11.73 -15.70 -8.12
CA THR A 299 -10.29 -15.68 -7.79
C THR A 299 -9.54 -16.82 -8.48
N LEU A 300 -10.12 -18.02 -8.56
CA LEU A 300 -9.50 -19.16 -9.23
C LEU A 300 -9.41 -18.98 -10.75
N ILE A 301 -10.39 -18.32 -11.38
CA ILE A 301 -10.33 -17.93 -12.80
C ILE A 301 -9.20 -16.91 -13.01
N CYS A 302 -9.11 -15.91 -12.13
CA CYS A 302 -8.02 -14.93 -12.17
C CYS A 302 -6.64 -15.57 -12.00
N ILE A 303 -6.50 -16.62 -11.18
CA ILE A 303 -5.25 -17.38 -11.05
C ILE A 303 -4.85 -18.01 -12.39
N ASP A 304 -5.78 -18.68 -13.08
CA ASP A 304 -5.50 -19.28 -14.38
C ASP A 304 -5.06 -18.23 -15.40
N ASP A 305 -5.83 -17.15 -15.54
CA ASP A 305 -5.56 -16.05 -16.48
C ASP A 305 -4.22 -15.37 -16.19
N SER A 306 -3.90 -15.13 -14.92
CA SER A 306 -2.62 -14.55 -14.52
C SER A 306 -1.44 -15.43 -14.94
N GLY A 307 -1.61 -16.75 -14.90
CA GLY A 307 -0.63 -17.70 -15.40
C GLY A 307 -0.53 -17.70 -16.92
N GLU A 308 -1.64 -17.66 -17.65
CA GLU A 308 -1.62 -17.66 -19.13
C GLU A 308 -0.92 -16.41 -19.67
N ILE A 309 -1.17 -15.25 -19.04
CA ILE A 309 -0.63 -13.95 -19.48
C ILE A 309 0.77 -13.70 -18.89
N GLY A 310 1.18 -14.44 -17.85
CA GLY A 310 2.45 -14.21 -17.16
C GLY A 310 2.45 -12.98 -16.23
N ASN A 311 1.27 -12.56 -15.74
CA ASN A 311 1.14 -11.41 -14.84
C ASN A 311 1.43 -11.78 -13.37
N LYS A 312 2.67 -11.54 -12.96
CA LYS A 312 3.17 -11.81 -11.60
C LYS A 312 2.43 -11.06 -10.50
N ALA A 313 2.05 -9.80 -10.74
CA ALA A 313 1.37 -8.98 -9.74
C ALA A 313 -0.03 -9.52 -9.46
N MET A 314 -0.76 -9.87 -10.51
CA MET A 314 -2.07 -10.51 -10.43
C MET A 314 -2.01 -11.88 -9.77
N ALA A 315 -1.05 -12.73 -10.14
CA ALA A 315 -0.86 -14.04 -9.52
C ALA A 315 -0.67 -13.93 -7.99
N LYS A 316 0.19 -13.01 -7.54
CA LYS A 316 0.42 -12.75 -6.10
C LYS A 316 -0.83 -12.21 -5.41
N ALA A 317 -1.50 -11.22 -6.00
CA ALA A 317 -2.71 -10.64 -5.42
C ALA A 317 -3.82 -11.69 -5.25
N CYS A 318 -4.02 -12.56 -6.25
CA CYS A 318 -5.02 -13.62 -6.19
C CYS A 318 -4.67 -14.70 -5.17
N CYS A 319 -3.40 -15.15 -5.11
CA CYS A 319 -2.96 -16.10 -4.08
C CYS A 319 -3.15 -15.53 -2.66
N SER A 320 -2.82 -14.25 -2.48
CA SER A 320 -2.97 -13.58 -1.19
C SER A 320 -4.44 -13.40 -0.78
N LEU A 321 -5.31 -13.05 -1.72
CA LEU A 321 -6.76 -13.01 -1.51
C LEU A 321 -7.29 -14.40 -1.14
N LEU A 322 -6.95 -15.42 -1.92
CA LEU A 322 -7.39 -16.80 -1.68
C LEU A 322 -6.92 -17.30 -0.30
N SER A 323 -5.71 -16.94 0.11
CA SER A 323 -5.15 -17.26 1.43
C SER A 323 -5.98 -16.62 2.55
N LYS A 324 -6.41 -15.36 2.36
CA LYS A 324 -7.29 -14.68 3.32
C LYS A 324 -8.67 -15.33 3.40
N LEU A 325 -9.25 -15.70 2.25
CA LEU A 325 -10.55 -16.40 2.20
C LEU A 325 -10.46 -17.79 2.84
N ALA A 326 -9.33 -18.49 2.69
CA ALA A 326 -9.00 -19.75 3.35
C ALA A 326 -8.81 -19.63 4.86
N GLY A 327 -8.93 -18.42 5.44
CA GLY A 327 -9.04 -18.24 6.89
C GLY A 327 -10.29 -18.92 7.49
N SER A 328 -11.30 -19.19 6.66
CA SER A 328 -12.47 -20.01 7.03
C SER A 328 -12.27 -21.48 6.65
N ASP A 329 -12.54 -22.40 7.58
CA ASP A 329 -12.39 -23.85 7.31
C ASP A 329 -13.34 -24.35 6.23
N SER A 330 -14.56 -23.81 6.12
CA SER A 330 -15.48 -24.14 5.02
C SER A 330 -14.91 -23.70 3.68
N ASN A 331 -14.27 -22.53 3.64
CA ASN A 331 -13.65 -22.02 2.41
C ASN A 331 -12.42 -22.83 2.02
N LYS A 332 -11.60 -23.32 2.97
CA LYS A 332 -10.48 -24.23 2.64
C LYS A 332 -10.98 -25.43 1.85
N ASN A 333 -12.05 -26.06 2.34
CA ASN A 333 -12.65 -27.22 1.69
C ASN A 333 -13.24 -26.85 0.33
N ALA A 334 -13.93 -25.70 0.23
CA ALA A 334 -14.49 -25.22 -1.03
C ALA A 334 -13.41 -24.96 -2.09
N ILE A 335 -12.29 -24.32 -1.72
CA ILE A 335 -11.14 -24.07 -2.61
C ILE A 335 -10.59 -25.40 -3.16
N VAL A 336 -10.38 -26.37 -2.27
CA VAL A 336 -9.82 -27.68 -2.63
C VAL A 336 -10.82 -28.51 -3.47
N GLN A 337 -12.12 -28.46 -3.18
CA GLN A 337 -13.17 -29.10 -3.98
C GLN A 337 -13.29 -28.51 -5.38
N LYS A 338 -13.04 -27.20 -5.54
CA LYS A 338 -13.06 -26.49 -6.82
C LYS A 338 -11.76 -26.63 -7.63
N GLY A 339 -10.89 -27.56 -7.26
CA GLY A 339 -9.63 -27.82 -7.98
C GLY A 339 -8.56 -26.74 -7.75
N GLY A 340 -8.65 -25.99 -6.65
CA GLY A 340 -7.70 -24.91 -6.36
C GLY A 340 -6.25 -25.38 -6.26
N LEU A 341 -5.99 -26.59 -5.75
CA LEU A 341 -4.64 -27.16 -5.66
C LEU A 341 -4.03 -27.38 -7.05
N ASP A 342 -4.76 -27.99 -7.99
CA ASP A 342 -4.27 -28.24 -9.35
C ASP A 342 -3.95 -26.93 -10.08
N ARG A 343 -4.80 -25.90 -9.91
CA ARG A 343 -4.57 -24.56 -10.46
C ARG A 343 -3.33 -23.90 -9.87
N LEU A 344 -3.12 -24.02 -8.55
CA LEU A 344 -1.93 -23.49 -7.88
C LEU A 344 -0.64 -24.19 -8.33
N ILE A 345 -0.69 -25.50 -8.57
CA ILE A 345 0.46 -26.26 -9.12
C ILE A 345 0.73 -25.87 -10.57
N LYS A 346 -0.31 -25.74 -11.40
CA LYS A 346 -0.19 -25.20 -12.76
C LYS A 346 0.39 -23.77 -12.77
N LEU A 347 -0.02 -22.93 -11.83
CA LEU A 347 0.53 -21.58 -11.67
C LEU A 347 2.02 -21.64 -11.26
N SER A 348 2.38 -22.54 -10.36
CA SER A 348 3.76 -22.70 -9.88
C SER A 348 4.72 -23.14 -10.99
N SER A 349 4.29 -23.98 -11.92
CA SER A 349 5.12 -24.41 -13.05
C SER A 349 5.38 -23.25 -14.02
N ARG A 350 4.38 -22.39 -14.25
CA ARG A 350 4.49 -21.18 -15.07
C ARG A 350 5.43 -20.13 -14.49
N PHE A 351 5.41 -19.97 -13.18
CA PHE A 351 6.27 -19.03 -12.46
C PHE A 351 7.42 -19.72 -11.73
N SER A 352 7.94 -20.83 -12.29
CA SER A 352 9.00 -21.63 -11.65
C SER A 352 10.34 -20.89 -11.49
N ASP A 353 10.53 -19.77 -12.19
CA ASP A 353 11.68 -18.87 -12.08
C ASP A 353 11.46 -17.68 -11.13
N ASP A 354 10.27 -17.53 -10.54
CA ASP A 354 9.94 -16.38 -9.69
C ASP A 354 9.71 -16.79 -8.22
N PRO A 355 10.70 -16.60 -7.33
CA PRO A 355 10.58 -17.02 -5.94
C PRO A 355 9.50 -16.24 -5.18
N SER A 356 9.15 -15.01 -5.63
CA SER A 356 8.11 -14.21 -4.97
C SER A 356 6.71 -14.77 -5.23
N VAL A 357 6.44 -15.25 -6.45
CA VAL A 357 5.16 -15.90 -6.78
C VAL A 357 5.08 -17.27 -6.12
N LEU A 358 6.15 -18.07 -6.16
CA LEU A 358 6.20 -19.38 -5.50
C LEU A 358 5.96 -19.27 -4.00
N GLN A 359 6.51 -18.25 -3.35
CA GLN A 359 6.27 -18.00 -1.92
C GLN A 359 4.79 -17.74 -1.62
N GLU A 360 4.08 -16.96 -2.43
CA GLU A 360 2.64 -16.72 -2.26
C GLU A 360 1.82 -18.01 -2.50
N ILE A 361 2.20 -18.82 -3.49
CA ILE A 361 1.57 -20.13 -3.73
C ILE A 361 1.76 -21.05 -2.52
N MET A 362 2.97 -21.12 -1.96
CA MET A 362 3.24 -21.88 -0.74
C MET A 362 2.46 -21.34 0.47
N SER A 363 2.18 -20.03 0.52
CA SER A 363 1.39 -19.39 1.57
C SER A 363 -0.07 -19.85 1.59
N ILE A 364 -0.73 -19.87 0.42
CA ILE A 364 -2.10 -20.39 0.33
C ILE A 364 -2.13 -21.90 0.65
N ILE A 365 -1.22 -22.71 0.09
CA ILE A 365 -1.20 -24.15 0.38
C ILE A 365 -0.97 -24.42 1.88
N CYS A 366 -0.04 -23.70 2.50
CA CYS A 366 0.20 -23.76 3.95
C CYS A 366 -1.09 -23.50 4.74
N THR A 367 -1.89 -22.52 4.30
CA THR A 367 -3.18 -22.16 4.92
C THR A 367 -4.25 -23.24 4.70
N LEU A 368 -4.35 -23.80 3.48
CA LEU A 368 -5.29 -24.87 3.15
C LEU A 368 -5.03 -26.15 3.95
N SER A 369 -3.76 -26.47 4.22
CA SER A 369 -3.35 -27.65 5.00
C SER A 369 -3.37 -27.41 6.52
N LEU A 370 -3.51 -26.16 6.98
CA LEU A 370 -3.48 -25.85 8.41
C LEU A 370 -4.69 -26.46 9.11
N ARG A 371 -4.42 -27.42 10.01
CA ARG A 371 -5.41 -28.20 10.78
C ARG A 371 -6.39 -29.00 9.91
N SER A 372 -6.03 -29.33 8.68
CA SER A 372 -6.85 -30.12 7.76
C SER A 372 -6.01 -31.25 7.12
N PRO A 373 -5.97 -32.45 7.74
CA PRO A 373 -5.18 -33.57 7.23
C PRO A 373 -5.67 -34.07 5.86
N GLU A 374 -6.96 -33.94 5.56
CA GLU A 374 -7.54 -34.30 4.26
C GLU A 374 -7.03 -33.35 3.16
N ASN A 375 -7.02 -32.04 3.40
CA ASN A 375 -6.46 -31.07 2.44
C ASN A 375 -4.95 -31.24 2.30
N ALA A 376 -4.25 -31.61 3.38
CA ALA A 376 -2.84 -31.96 3.32
C ALA A 376 -2.57 -33.20 2.45
N ALA A 377 -3.40 -34.25 2.55
CA ALA A 377 -3.29 -35.43 1.68
C ALA A 377 -3.46 -35.03 0.20
N ARG A 378 -4.55 -34.32 -0.10
CA ARG A 378 -4.86 -33.85 -1.46
C ARG A 378 -3.79 -32.92 -2.03
N ALA A 379 -3.15 -32.11 -1.19
CA ALA A 379 -2.04 -31.26 -1.60
C ALA A 379 -0.83 -32.10 -2.08
N VAL A 380 -0.46 -33.15 -1.36
CA VAL A 380 0.63 -34.03 -1.78
C VAL A 380 0.26 -34.82 -3.03
N GLU A 381 -0.97 -35.32 -3.13
CA GLU A 381 -1.51 -35.97 -4.34
C GLU A 381 -1.44 -35.06 -5.58
N ALA A 382 -1.67 -33.75 -5.41
CA ALA A 382 -1.59 -32.76 -6.49
C ALA A 382 -0.15 -32.38 -6.89
N GLY A 383 0.89 -32.90 -6.22
CA GLY A 383 2.30 -32.63 -6.56
C GLY A 383 2.94 -31.45 -5.80
N VAL A 384 2.37 -31.02 -4.67
CA VAL A 384 2.97 -29.96 -3.82
C VAL A 384 4.36 -30.35 -3.30
N GLY A 385 4.59 -31.64 -3.04
CA GLY A 385 5.89 -32.15 -2.58
C GLY A 385 7.01 -31.92 -3.60
N ASP A 386 6.77 -32.27 -4.85
CA ASP A 386 7.73 -32.06 -5.95
C ASP A 386 8.01 -30.56 -6.18
N MET A 387 6.94 -29.74 -6.18
CA MET A 387 7.06 -28.29 -6.27
C MET A 387 7.94 -27.71 -5.16
N ALA A 388 7.73 -28.15 -3.91
CA ALA A 388 8.51 -27.72 -2.75
C ALA A 388 10.00 -28.06 -2.91
N ILE A 389 10.30 -29.28 -3.36
CA ILE A 389 11.67 -29.77 -3.56
C ILE A 389 12.38 -28.95 -4.64
N LEU A 390 11.75 -28.79 -5.81
CA LEU A 390 12.31 -28.04 -6.93
C LEU A 390 12.59 -26.58 -6.53
N ALA A 391 11.64 -25.94 -5.85
CA ALA A 391 11.81 -24.56 -5.36
C ALA A 391 12.96 -24.47 -4.35
N MET A 392 12.98 -25.34 -3.34
CA MET A 392 14.02 -25.32 -2.29
C MET A 392 15.43 -25.61 -2.83
N GLN A 393 15.54 -26.41 -3.89
CA GLN A 393 16.78 -26.67 -4.60
C GLN A 393 17.23 -25.48 -5.44
N LYS A 394 16.31 -24.84 -6.15
CA LYS A 394 16.60 -23.75 -7.08
C LYS A 394 16.94 -22.44 -6.37
N PHE A 395 16.20 -22.07 -5.33
CA PHE A 395 16.38 -20.78 -4.65
C PHE A 395 16.91 -20.96 -3.23
N THR A 396 18.11 -21.52 -3.11
CA THR A 396 18.77 -21.78 -1.82
C THR A 396 18.98 -20.51 -1.00
N SER A 397 19.25 -19.37 -1.63
CA SER A 397 19.48 -18.09 -0.97
C SER A 397 18.18 -17.33 -0.62
N ALA A 398 17.02 -17.74 -1.12
CA ALA A 398 15.75 -17.08 -0.89
C ALA A 398 15.15 -17.48 0.48
N TYR A 399 15.71 -16.94 1.56
CA TYR A 399 15.42 -17.36 2.94
C TYR A 399 13.93 -17.31 3.31
N GLN A 400 13.17 -16.30 2.84
CA GLN A 400 11.72 -16.21 3.10
C GLN A 400 10.95 -17.37 2.47
N MET A 401 11.29 -17.72 1.23
CA MET A 401 10.69 -18.85 0.53
C MET A 401 11.08 -20.19 1.18
N GLN A 402 12.33 -20.35 1.62
CA GLN A 402 12.78 -21.54 2.37
C GLN A 402 12.01 -21.70 3.68
N LYS A 403 11.85 -20.60 4.44
CA LYS A 403 11.05 -20.57 5.68
C LYS A 403 9.60 -20.94 5.41
N GLN A 404 8.99 -20.34 4.38
CA GLN A 404 7.60 -20.60 4.01
C GLN A 404 7.39 -22.05 3.59
N CYS A 405 8.35 -22.64 2.86
CA CYS A 405 8.32 -24.05 2.50
C CYS A 405 8.36 -24.95 3.74
N CYS A 406 9.22 -24.66 4.71
CA CYS A 406 9.27 -25.42 5.96
C CYS A 406 7.94 -25.35 6.74
N LEU A 407 7.29 -24.17 6.80
CA LEU A 407 5.97 -24.01 7.42
C LEU A 407 4.88 -24.81 6.69
N MET A 408 4.88 -24.78 5.36
CA MET A 408 3.96 -25.54 4.54
C MET A 408 4.15 -27.05 4.76
N ILE A 409 5.39 -27.55 4.65
CA ILE A 409 5.72 -28.97 4.84
C ILE A 409 5.29 -29.46 6.22
N ARG A 410 5.56 -28.66 7.26
CA ARG A 410 5.10 -28.97 8.62
C ARG A 410 3.59 -29.26 8.66
N ASN A 411 2.78 -28.41 8.04
CA ASN A 411 1.34 -28.60 7.99
C ASN A 411 0.93 -29.83 7.17
N LEU A 412 1.69 -30.16 6.11
CA LEU A 412 1.44 -31.34 5.29
C LEU A 412 1.64 -32.66 6.06
N VAL A 413 2.46 -32.69 7.10
CA VAL A 413 2.93 -33.95 7.73
C VAL A 413 2.52 -34.15 9.20
N VAL A 414 2.19 -33.09 9.93
CA VAL A 414 1.98 -33.14 11.40
C VAL A 414 0.90 -34.15 11.84
N ARG A 415 -0.03 -34.52 10.95
CA ARG A 415 -1.08 -35.53 11.21
C ARG A 415 -1.37 -36.42 9.98
N ASN A 416 -0.37 -36.68 9.16
CA ASN A 416 -0.54 -37.47 7.94
C ASN A 416 0.70 -38.35 7.72
N VAL A 417 0.57 -39.65 7.99
CA VAL A 417 1.69 -40.61 8.01
C VAL A 417 2.11 -40.98 6.58
N GLU A 418 1.14 -41.02 5.68
CA GLU A 418 1.31 -41.27 4.26
C GLU A 418 2.16 -40.15 3.63
N ASN A 419 1.80 -38.89 3.89
CA ASN A 419 2.55 -37.72 3.43
C ASN A 419 3.99 -37.72 3.96
N ARG A 420 4.22 -38.13 5.22
CA ARG A 420 5.59 -38.27 5.76
C ARG A 420 6.40 -39.23 4.89
N SER A 421 5.85 -40.41 4.65
CA SER A 421 6.51 -41.47 3.87
C SER A 421 6.84 -40.98 2.45
N ILE A 422 5.88 -40.33 1.78
CA ILE A 422 6.05 -39.80 0.43
C ILE A 422 7.15 -38.72 0.40
N LEU A 423 7.03 -37.68 1.23
CA LEU A 423 7.96 -36.55 1.19
C LEU A 423 9.38 -36.92 1.65
N LEU A 424 9.51 -37.86 2.59
CA LEU A 424 10.81 -38.43 2.97
C LEU A 424 11.43 -39.24 1.82
N GLY A 425 10.62 -40.04 1.12
CA GLY A 425 11.04 -40.77 -0.08
C GLY A 425 11.56 -39.85 -1.19
N LEU A 426 11.02 -38.63 -1.29
CA LEU A 426 11.48 -37.59 -2.22
C LEU A 426 12.73 -36.81 -1.74
N GLY A 427 13.21 -37.07 -0.51
CA GLY A 427 14.45 -36.49 0.02
C GLY A 427 14.31 -35.09 0.62
N ILE A 428 13.10 -34.69 1.05
CA ILE A 428 12.84 -33.35 1.60
C ILE A 428 13.68 -33.02 2.85
N GLU A 429 14.03 -34.03 3.65
CA GLU A 429 14.77 -33.85 4.91
C GLU A 429 16.07 -33.08 4.73
N LYS A 430 16.88 -33.47 3.73
CA LYS A 430 18.17 -32.81 3.43
C LYS A 430 17.98 -31.33 3.10
N LEU A 431 16.87 -30.98 2.44
CA LEU A 431 16.56 -29.60 2.07
C LEU A 431 16.14 -28.78 3.29
N ILE A 432 15.34 -29.35 4.19
CA ILE A 432 14.94 -28.70 5.45
C ILE A 432 16.16 -28.47 6.34
N ARG A 433 17.03 -29.47 6.51
CA ARG A 433 18.27 -29.33 7.29
C ARG A 433 19.20 -28.29 6.69
N ARG A 434 19.32 -28.23 5.37
CA ARG A 434 20.10 -27.18 4.68
C ARG A 434 19.51 -25.79 4.92
N ALA A 435 18.21 -25.62 4.75
CA ALA A 435 17.53 -24.35 5.01
C ALA A 435 17.77 -23.88 6.45
N LYS A 436 17.68 -24.80 7.42
CA LYS A 436 17.97 -24.56 8.84
C LYS A 436 19.40 -24.08 9.06
N SER A 437 20.40 -24.75 8.47
CA SER A 437 21.82 -24.40 8.67
C SER A 437 22.23 -23.13 7.93
N SER A 438 21.60 -22.85 6.79
CA SER A 438 21.99 -21.74 5.92
C SER A 438 21.34 -20.42 6.30
N HIS A 439 20.19 -20.45 7.00
CA HIS A 439 19.40 -19.25 7.30
C HIS A 439 18.87 -19.28 8.74
N GLU A 440 19.36 -18.38 9.59
CA GLU A 440 18.92 -18.27 10.98
C GLU A 440 17.40 -18.12 11.11
N SER A 441 16.78 -17.31 10.24
CA SER A 441 15.33 -17.08 10.22
C SER A 441 14.48 -18.33 9.92
N CYS A 442 15.10 -19.40 9.39
CA CYS A 442 14.44 -20.66 9.10
C CYS A 442 14.48 -21.64 10.28
N ASN A 443 15.27 -21.38 11.32
CA ASN A 443 15.55 -22.34 12.38
C ASN A 443 14.28 -22.91 13.01
N ASP A 444 13.38 -22.04 13.50
CA ASP A 444 12.15 -22.48 14.15
C ASP A 444 11.22 -23.27 13.20
N ALA A 445 11.06 -22.77 11.98
CA ALA A 445 10.18 -23.39 11.00
C ALA A 445 10.70 -24.77 10.56
N ALA A 446 12.01 -24.87 10.31
CA ALA A 446 12.67 -26.11 9.91
C ALA A 446 12.70 -27.13 11.05
N SER A 447 13.04 -26.70 12.27
CA SER A 447 13.02 -27.56 13.46
C SER A 447 11.61 -28.09 13.75
N ALA A 448 10.58 -27.25 13.59
CA ALA A 448 9.20 -27.69 13.72
C ALA A 448 8.79 -28.70 12.64
N ALA A 449 9.21 -28.51 11.39
CA ALA A 449 8.97 -29.48 10.32
C ALA A 449 9.65 -30.83 10.60
N LEU A 450 10.94 -30.82 10.97
CA LEU A 450 11.69 -32.04 11.32
C LEU A 450 11.08 -32.79 12.50
N ARG A 451 10.66 -32.07 13.55
CA ARG A 451 9.92 -32.66 14.68
C ARG A 451 8.63 -33.34 14.20
N ASP A 452 7.87 -32.67 13.33
CA ASP A 452 6.57 -33.18 12.85
C ASP A 452 6.73 -34.34 11.85
N PHE A 453 7.93 -34.55 11.27
CA PHE A 453 8.34 -35.79 10.60
C PHE A 453 8.70 -36.93 11.56
N GLY A 454 9.03 -36.63 12.82
CA GLY A 454 9.41 -37.62 13.84
C GLY A 454 10.92 -37.78 14.04
N PHE A 455 11.74 -36.81 13.64
CA PHE A 455 13.17 -36.83 13.94
C PHE A 455 13.45 -36.38 15.37
N ASP A 456 14.31 -37.08 16.10
CA ASP A 456 14.73 -36.73 17.47
C ASP A 456 15.84 -35.66 17.49
N ASP A 457 16.67 -35.62 16.45
CA ASP A 457 17.78 -34.69 16.26
C ASP A 457 17.35 -33.41 15.52
N TYR A 458 16.13 -32.95 15.78
CA TYR A 458 15.52 -31.81 15.09
C TYR A 458 15.97 -30.45 15.62
N LYS A 459 16.65 -30.40 16.77
CA LYS A 459 17.07 -29.16 17.46
C LYS A 459 18.28 -28.49 16.84
#